data_AF-A0A9D7KKD7-F1
#
_entry.id   AF-A0A9D7KKD7-F1
#
_cell.length_a   1.000
_cell.length_b   1.000
_cell.length_c   1.000
_cell.angle_alpha   90.00
_cell.angle_beta   90.00
_cell.angle_gamma   90.00
#
_symmetry.space_group_name_H-M   'P 1'
#
loop_
_entity.id
_entity.type
_entity.pdbx_description
1 polymer ?
#
loop_
_entity_poly.entity_id
_entity_poly.type
_entity_poly.pdbx_seq_one_letter_code
_entity_poly.pdbx_strand_id
1 'polypeptide(L)'
;MINRRDFLKLSGVALVALGSGAGLKRLLFRPERDVTLAALLPDDTVMLAKVLNNLAGEAGISLRPSTTMLIGENSLVSKLVKLGFSSQKINDPRFAISISRITPQNEGDIFLHTDDLAILKPETGFSNSLRGLRQELKSTKASLLLSVRSLGENVSNGERFVVIESEGKKIERLPLTGDVKEISVYGGNVISVGNGRAFVKQHGCKHGICSSMGHVSMQGDVIACAPHQTMISVVKV
;
A
#
# COMPACT_ATOMS: atom_id res chain seq x y z
N MET A 1 5.40 21.81 28.99
CA MET A 1 5.96 20.62 29.69
C MET A 1 4.81 19.91 30.39
N ILE A 2 4.49 18.68 30.00
CA ILE A 2 3.36 17.93 30.57
C ILE A 2 3.73 17.42 31.98
N ASN A 3 2.81 17.56 32.93
CA ASN A 3 2.99 17.18 34.32
C ASN A 3 3.07 15.64 34.46
N ARG A 4 3.99 15.14 35.29
CA ARG A 4 4.28 13.71 35.47
C ARG A 4 3.05 12.90 35.88
N ARG A 5 2.08 13.54 36.55
CA ARG A 5 0.81 12.93 36.97
C ARG A 5 -0.20 12.75 35.83
N ASP A 6 -0.16 13.62 34.82
CA ASP A 6 -1.00 13.52 33.63
C ASP A 6 -0.42 12.53 32.62
N PHE A 7 0.91 12.42 32.55
CA PHE A 7 1.60 11.41 31.73
C PHE A 7 1.23 9.98 32.15
N LEU A 8 1.13 9.72 33.47
CA LEU A 8 0.77 8.40 34.00
C LEU A 8 -0.70 8.03 33.76
N LYS A 9 -1.61 9.01 33.75
CA LYS A 9 -3.00 8.78 33.35
C LYS A 9 -3.13 8.48 31.86
N LEU A 10 -2.34 9.18 31.03
CA LEU A 10 -2.26 8.95 29.58
C LEU A 10 -1.69 7.56 29.25
N SER A 11 -0.65 7.11 29.94
CA SER A 11 -0.04 5.80 29.71
C SER A 11 -0.92 4.64 30.20
N GLY A 12 -1.63 4.81 31.31
CA GLY A 12 -2.60 3.80 31.80
C GLY A 12 -3.76 3.56 30.83
N VAL A 13 -4.34 4.64 30.27
CA VAL A 13 -5.41 4.53 29.27
C VAL A 13 -4.88 4.03 27.93
N ALA A 14 -3.67 4.42 27.52
CA ALA A 14 -3.03 3.93 26.30
C ALA A 14 -2.77 2.40 26.34
N LEU A 15 -2.32 1.86 27.48
CA LEU A 15 -2.06 0.41 27.63
C LEU A 15 -3.33 -0.44 27.56
N VAL A 16 -4.42 0.00 28.19
CA VAL A 16 -5.72 -0.71 28.14
C VAL A 16 -6.36 -0.63 26.74
N ALA A 17 -6.15 0.49 26.04
CA ALA A 17 -6.64 0.68 24.67
C ALA A 17 -5.86 -0.18 23.63
N LEU A 18 -4.61 -0.52 23.91
CA LEU A 18 -3.79 -1.42 23.09
C LEU A 18 -4.22 -2.89 23.20
N GLY A 19 -4.74 -3.32 24.36
CA GLY A 19 -5.19 -4.70 24.57
C GLY A 19 -6.53 -5.07 23.92
N SER A 20 -7.39 -4.09 23.65
CA SER A 20 -8.77 -4.29 23.17
C SER A 20 -8.96 -4.09 21.66
N GLY A 21 -7.92 -3.70 20.92
CA GLY A 21 -7.98 -3.47 19.46
C GLY A 21 -8.82 -2.26 19.03
N ALA A 22 -9.46 -1.54 19.97
CA ALA A 22 -10.25 -0.34 19.69
C ALA A 22 -9.43 0.97 19.74
N GLY A 23 -8.27 0.97 20.39
CA GLY A 23 -7.51 2.18 20.76
C GLY A 23 -6.79 2.92 19.62
N LEU A 24 -6.39 2.23 18.55
CA LEU A 24 -5.65 2.84 17.44
C LEU A 24 -6.55 3.64 16.48
N LYS A 25 -7.85 3.30 16.41
CA LYS A 25 -8.79 3.92 15.45
C LYS A 25 -9.18 5.37 15.75
N ARG A 26 -8.93 5.88 16.96
CA ARG A 26 -9.41 7.21 17.38
C ARG A 26 -8.31 8.23 17.68
N LEU A 27 -7.06 7.79 17.86
CA LEU A 27 -5.95 8.69 18.24
C LEU A 27 -5.02 9.10 17.10
N LEU A 28 -5.17 8.53 15.88
CA LEU A 28 -4.20 8.73 14.79
C LEU A 28 -4.81 9.12 13.43
N PHE A 29 -6.14 9.24 13.30
CA PHE A 29 -6.76 9.57 12.01
C PHE A 29 -6.88 11.08 11.78
N ARG A 30 -5.94 11.61 10.99
CA ARG A 30 -6.11 12.86 10.23
C ARG A 30 -6.42 12.51 8.77
N PRO A 31 -7.45 13.11 8.15
CA PRO A 31 -7.85 12.83 6.77
C PRO A 31 -6.81 13.24 5.70
N GLU A 32 -5.80 14.00 6.08
CA GLU A 32 -4.70 14.47 5.21
C GLU A 32 -3.53 13.49 5.05
N ARG A 33 -3.58 12.30 5.66
CA ARG A 33 -2.45 11.36 5.63
C ARG A 33 -2.46 10.45 4.41
N ASP A 34 -1.34 10.34 3.71
CA ASP A 34 -1.16 9.37 2.63
C ASP A 34 -1.13 7.96 3.23
N VAL A 35 -2.05 7.14 2.75
CA VAL A 35 -2.15 5.73 3.11
C VAL A 35 -2.04 4.92 1.83
N THR A 36 -1.12 3.96 1.83
CA THR A 36 -1.03 2.94 0.79
C THR A 36 -1.18 1.56 1.41
N LEU A 37 -2.14 0.81 0.88
CA LEU A 37 -2.45 -0.56 1.25
C LEU A 37 -2.14 -1.42 0.02
N ALA A 38 -1.41 -2.51 0.18
CA ALA A 38 -1.18 -3.47 -0.90
C ALA A 38 -1.37 -4.89 -0.40
N ALA A 39 -1.88 -5.77 -1.26
CA ALA A 39 -2.13 -7.16 -0.96
C ALA A 39 -1.79 -8.04 -2.16
N LEU A 40 -1.14 -9.16 -1.88
CA LEU A 40 -1.00 -10.28 -2.79
C LEU A 40 -2.05 -11.31 -2.41
N LEU A 41 -2.90 -11.65 -3.36
CA LEU A 41 -4.05 -12.52 -3.11
C LEU A 41 -4.30 -13.47 -4.28
N PRO A 42 -4.97 -14.61 -4.04
CA PRO A 42 -5.45 -15.45 -5.12
C PRO A 42 -6.49 -14.72 -5.97
N ASP A 43 -6.68 -15.17 -7.21
CA ASP A 43 -7.72 -14.66 -8.12
C ASP A 43 -9.13 -15.13 -7.71
N ASP A 44 -9.53 -14.78 -6.48
CA ASP A 44 -10.79 -15.16 -5.84
C ASP A 44 -11.56 -13.90 -5.37
N THR A 45 -12.85 -13.84 -5.72
CA THR A 45 -13.66 -12.63 -5.48
C THR A 45 -14.05 -12.48 -4.01
N VAL A 46 -14.21 -13.58 -3.28
CA VAL A 46 -14.54 -13.57 -1.85
C VAL A 46 -13.36 -13.05 -1.05
N MET A 47 -12.15 -13.53 -1.34
CA MET A 47 -10.90 -13.03 -0.78
C MET A 47 -10.67 -11.57 -1.11
N LEU A 48 -10.90 -11.17 -2.34
CA LEU A 48 -10.77 -9.77 -2.76
C LEU A 48 -11.66 -8.85 -1.93
N ALA A 49 -12.94 -9.19 -1.77
CA ALA A 49 -13.88 -8.42 -0.94
C ALA A 49 -13.44 -8.37 0.54
N LYS A 50 -13.00 -9.52 1.07
CA LYS A 50 -12.52 -9.65 2.45
C LYS A 50 -11.29 -8.76 2.69
N VAL A 51 -10.33 -8.76 1.77
CA VAL A 51 -9.11 -7.95 1.84
C VAL A 51 -9.46 -6.45 1.82
N LEU A 52 -10.27 -6.01 0.86
CA LEU A 52 -10.70 -4.61 0.77
C LEU A 52 -11.38 -4.12 2.05
N ASN A 53 -12.31 -4.91 2.60
CA ASN A 53 -13.04 -4.55 3.81
C ASN A 53 -12.12 -4.47 5.04
N ASN A 54 -11.20 -5.43 5.20
CA ASN A 54 -10.29 -5.44 6.34
C ASN A 54 -9.26 -4.32 6.25
N LEU A 55 -8.67 -4.10 5.07
CA LEU A 55 -7.69 -3.04 4.85
C LEU A 55 -8.33 -1.66 5.03
N ALA A 56 -9.51 -1.42 4.44
CA ALA A 56 -10.23 -0.16 4.63
C ALA A 56 -10.62 0.07 6.09
N GLY A 57 -11.07 -0.99 6.78
CA GLY A 57 -11.44 -0.94 8.19
C GLY A 57 -10.24 -0.70 9.13
N GLU A 58 -9.06 -1.21 8.79
CA GLU A 58 -7.81 -0.93 9.52
C GLU A 58 -7.37 0.52 9.30
N ALA A 59 -7.36 0.93 8.04
CA ALA A 59 -7.00 2.28 7.62
C ALA A 59 -8.09 3.31 7.92
N GLY A 60 -9.18 2.96 8.61
CA GLY A 60 -10.24 3.91 8.97
C GLY A 60 -10.87 4.65 7.78
N ILE A 61 -10.73 4.14 6.56
CA ILE A 61 -11.18 4.78 5.32
C ILE A 61 -12.51 4.20 4.84
N SER A 62 -13.28 5.03 4.14
CA SER A 62 -14.53 4.62 3.48
C SER A 62 -14.34 4.66 1.98
N LEU A 63 -14.20 3.48 1.36
CA LEU A 63 -14.08 3.30 -0.07
C LEU A 63 -15.47 3.39 -0.73
N ARG A 64 -15.93 4.62 -0.99
CA ARG A 64 -17.22 4.85 -1.66
C ARG A 64 -17.08 4.72 -3.17
N PRO A 65 -18.03 4.08 -3.88
CA PRO A 65 -17.98 3.97 -5.34
C PRO A 65 -17.88 5.31 -6.07
N SER A 66 -18.48 6.37 -5.51
CA SER A 66 -18.48 7.72 -6.09
C SER A 66 -17.17 8.49 -5.91
N THR A 67 -16.26 8.02 -5.06
CA THR A 67 -14.97 8.69 -4.78
C THR A 67 -13.79 7.74 -4.94
N THR A 68 -14.00 6.57 -5.56
CA THR A 68 -12.98 5.53 -5.71
C THR A 68 -12.82 5.21 -7.18
N MET A 69 -11.66 5.55 -7.73
CA MET A 69 -11.30 5.19 -9.10
C MET A 69 -10.77 3.75 -9.15
N LEU A 70 -11.15 3.02 -10.21
CA LEU A 70 -10.63 1.68 -10.48
C LEU A 70 -9.56 1.73 -11.56
N ILE A 71 -8.47 1.01 -11.35
CA ILE A 71 -7.34 0.93 -12.26
C ILE A 71 -6.99 -0.55 -12.47
N GLY A 72 -6.85 -0.99 -13.70
CA GLY A 72 -6.46 -2.37 -14.01
C GLY A 72 -7.01 -2.86 -15.35
N GLU A 73 -6.72 -4.11 -15.67
CA GLU A 73 -7.29 -4.79 -16.84
C GLU A 73 -8.82 -4.88 -16.72
N ASN A 74 -9.55 -4.70 -17.83
CA ASN A 74 -11.02 -4.75 -17.85
C ASN A 74 -11.58 -6.03 -17.20
N SER A 75 -10.92 -7.18 -17.39
CA SER A 75 -11.34 -8.46 -16.81
C SER A 75 -11.28 -8.45 -15.27
N LEU A 76 -10.27 -7.82 -14.68
CA LEU A 76 -10.08 -7.71 -13.23
C LEU A 76 -10.94 -6.60 -12.62
N VAL A 77 -11.04 -5.46 -13.31
CA VAL A 77 -11.91 -4.34 -12.91
C VAL A 77 -13.36 -4.80 -12.83
N SER A 78 -13.81 -5.69 -13.74
CA SER A 78 -15.17 -6.26 -13.66
C SER A 78 -15.45 -6.99 -12.35
N LYS A 79 -14.42 -7.56 -11.70
CA LYS A 79 -14.56 -8.20 -10.38
C LYS A 79 -14.79 -7.16 -9.29
N LEU A 80 -14.10 -6.02 -9.35
CA LEU A 80 -14.33 -4.89 -8.45
C LEU A 80 -15.73 -4.29 -8.66
N VAL A 81 -16.21 -4.21 -9.91
CA VAL A 81 -17.57 -3.76 -10.20
C VAL A 81 -18.62 -4.68 -9.57
N LYS A 82 -18.42 -6.01 -9.61
CA LYS A 82 -19.29 -6.97 -8.91
C LYS A 82 -19.32 -6.79 -7.39
N LEU A 83 -18.31 -6.17 -6.82
CA LEU A 83 -18.26 -5.80 -5.39
C LEU A 83 -18.92 -4.45 -5.09
N GLY A 84 -19.54 -3.81 -6.10
CA GLY A 84 -20.29 -2.56 -5.94
C GLY A 84 -19.51 -1.29 -6.28
N PHE A 85 -18.27 -1.40 -6.77
CA PHE A 85 -17.52 -0.23 -7.24
C PHE A 85 -17.98 0.24 -8.63
N SER A 86 -17.82 1.54 -8.91
CA SER A 86 -18.17 2.11 -10.21
C SER A 86 -16.97 2.04 -11.17
N SER A 87 -17.20 1.60 -12.41
CA SER A 87 -16.22 1.72 -13.51
C SER A 87 -16.32 3.05 -14.26
N GLN A 88 -17.29 3.90 -13.92
CA GLN A 88 -17.45 5.20 -14.58
C GLN A 88 -16.36 6.17 -14.17
N LYS A 89 -16.12 7.18 -15.02
CA LYS A 89 -15.20 8.27 -14.71
C LYS A 89 -15.66 8.99 -13.44
N ILE A 90 -14.77 9.08 -12.47
CA ILE A 90 -14.99 9.79 -11.21
C ILE A 90 -14.37 11.19 -11.35
N ASN A 91 -15.16 12.23 -11.11
CA ASN A 91 -14.71 13.63 -11.27
C ASN A 91 -13.71 14.05 -10.20
N ASP A 92 -13.91 13.59 -8.96
CA ASP A 92 -13.07 13.92 -7.82
C ASP A 92 -12.76 12.65 -6.99
N PRO A 93 -11.84 11.80 -7.49
CA PRO A 93 -11.52 10.55 -6.81
C PRO A 93 -10.63 10.85 -5.61
N ARG A 94 -11.03 10.36 -4.43
CA ARG A 94 -10.25 10.43 -3.18
C ARG A 94 -9.38 9.21 -2.96
N PHE A 95 -9.74 8.09 -3.59
CA PHE A 95 -9.00 6.84 -3.51
C PHE A 95 -8.85 6.23 -4.90
N ALA A 96 -7.76 5.50 -5.10
CA ALA A 96 -7.61 4.60 -6.24
C ALA A 96 -7.45 3.16 -5.75
N ILE A 97 -8.22 2.25 -6.35
CA ILE A 97 -8.00 0.81 -6.24
C ILE A 97 -7.34 0.34 -7.53
N SER A 98 -6.12 -0.17 -7.43
CA SER A 98 -5.43 -0.80 -8.54
C SER A 98 -5.46 -2.32 -8.39
N ILE A 99 -5.69 -3.02 -9.49
CA ILE A 99 -5.65 -4.48 -9.55
C ILE A 99 -4.92 -4.96 -10.80
N SER A 100 -3.95 -5.84 -10.61
CA SER A 100 -3.14 -6.40 -11.69
C SER A 100 -2.83 -7.88 -11.47
N ARG A 101 -2.53 -8.61 -12.56
CA ARG A 101 -2.02 -9.97 -12.47
C ARG A 101 -0.55 -9.95 -12.10
N ILE A 102 -0.14 -10.92 -11.29
CA ILE A 102 1.27 -11.18 -11.00
C ILE A 102 1.59 -12.65 -11.28
N THR A 103 2.87 -12.94 -11.53
CA THR A 103 3.33 -14.31 -11.71
C THR A 103 3.15 -15.08 -10.40
N PRO A 104 2.47 -16.25 -10.38
CA PRO A 104 2.14 -16.98 -9.16
C PRO A 104 3.31 -17.76 -8.57
N GLN A 105 4.38 -17.05 -8.23
CA GLN A 105 5.54 -17.59 -7.52
C GLN A 105 5.44 -17.35 -6.00
N ASN A 106 4.64 -16.37 -5.59
CA ASN A 106 4.61 -15.87 -4.22
C ASN A 106 3.39 -16.36 -3.44
N GLU A 107 3.56 -16.54 -2.13
CA GLU A 107 2.46 -16.68 -1.19
C GLU A 107 1.71 -15.35 -1.06
N GLY A 108 0.43 -15.40 -0.70
CA GLY A 108 -0.33 -14.22 -0.38
C GLY A 108 0.24 -13.49 0.84
N ASP A 109 0.22 -12.17 0.81
CA ASP A 109 0.66 -11.32 1.92
C ASP A 109 -0.01 -9.95 1.83
N ILE A 110 0.05 -9.17 2.90
CA ILE A 110 -0.48 -7.80 2.97
C ILE A 110 0.60 -6.83 3.45
N PHE A 111 0.55 -5.62 2.92
CA PHE A 111 1.48 -4.54 3.17
C PHE A 111 0.67 -3.27 3.49
N LEU A 112 1.03 -2.58 4.58
CA LEU A 112 0.44 -1.31 4.99
C LEU A 112 1.53 -0.25 5.09
N HIS A 113 1.32 0.89 4.46
CA HIS A 113 2.18 2.06 4.57
C HIS A 113 1.34 3.29 4.92
N THR A 114 1.85 4.09 5.86
CA THR A 114 1.23 5.34 6.34
C THR A 114 2.33 6.35 6.62
N ASP A 115 2.07 7.66 6.46
CA ASP A 115 3.06 8.74 6.65
C ASP A 115 3.90 8.69 7.94
N ASP A 116 3.36 8.17 9.03
CA ASP A 116 4.04 8.12 10.33
C ASP A 116 4.94 6.90 10.50
N LEU A 117 4.76 5.86 9.68
CA LEU A 117 5.38 4.56 9.87
C LEU A 117 5.84 3.99 8.51
N ALA A 118 7.17 3.85 8.38
CA ALA A 118 7.78 2.95 7.42
C ALA A 118 7.05 1.59 7.47
N ILE A 119 6.82 0.99 6.29
CA ILE A 119 6.05 -0.26 6.03
C ILE A 119 5.75 -1.01 7.33
N LEU A 120 4.48 -1.00 7.78
CA LEU A 120 4.11 -1.59 9.05
C LEU A 120 4.60 -3.03 9.11
N LYS A 121 5.46 -3.31 10.09
CA LYS A 121 5.87 -4.67 10.41
C LYS A 121 4.61 -5.43 10.82
N PRO A 122 4.18 -6.45 10.07
CA PRO A 122 2.92 -7.13 10.34
C PRO A 122 2.83 -7.74 11.75
N GLU A 123 3.97 -8.05 12.35
CA GLU A 123 4.10 -8.68 13.66
C GLU A 123 3.76 -7.70 14.79
N THR A 124 4.02 -6.40 14.59
CA THR A 124 3.86 -5.38 15.64
C THR A 124 2.82 -4.32 15.31
N GLY A 125 2.49 -4.13 14.03
CA GLY A 125 1.64 -3.03 13.55
C GLY A 125 0.20 -3.41 13.18
N PHE A 126 -0.14 -4.69 13.08
CA PHE A 126 -1.47 -5.12 12.60
C PHE A 126 -2.46 -5.36 13.73
N SER A 127 -3.75 -5.10 13.49
CA SER A 127 -4.83 -5.63 14.32
C SER A 127 -4.90 -7.17 14.28
N ASN A 128 -5.65 -7.75 15.23
CA ASN A 128 -5.94 -9.19 15.23
C ASN A 128 -6.58 -9.66 13.92
N SER A 129 -7.49 -8.85 13.35
CA SER A 129 -8.18 -9.14 12.10
C SER A 129 -7.21 -9.19 10.92
N LEU A 130 -6.28 -8.23 10.81
CA LEU A 130 -5.26 -8.24 9.77
C LEU A 130 -4.24 -9.38 9.96
N ARG A 131 -3.87 -9.72 11.20
CA ARG A 131 -3.03 -10.90 11.47
C ARG A 131 -3.71 -12.18 10.98
N GLY A 132 -4.99 -12.37 11.29
CA GLY A 132 -5.77 -13.52 10.82
C GLY A 132 -5.83 -13.59 9.29
N LEU A 133 -6.18 -12.47 8.65
CA LEU A 133 -6.24 -12.36 7.19
C LEU A 133 -4.88 -12.68 6.53
N ARG A 134 -3.78 -12.17 7.10
CA ARG A 134 -2.43 -12.44 6.61
C ARG A 134 -2.10 -13.93 6.65
N GLN A 135 -2.41 -14.62 7.75
CA GLN A 135 -2.15 -16.06 7.88
C GLN A 135 -2.92 -16.86 6.83
N GLU A 136 -4.17 -16.49 6.58
CA GLU A 136 -4.99 -17.10 5.54
C GLU A 136 -4.37 -16.89 4.15
N LEU A 137 -3.94 -15.67 3.84
CA LEU A 137 -3.27 -15.35 2.56
C LEU A 137 -1.95 -16.10 2.38
N LYS A 138 -1.14 -16.26 3.45
CA LYS A 138 0.10 -17.02 3.40
C LYS A 138 -0.09 -18.49 3.05
N SER A 139 -1.27 -19.05 3.31
CA SER A 139 -1.63 -20.42 2.91
C SER A 139 -2.03 -20.56 1.44
N THR A 140 -2.10 -19.44 0.69
CA THR A 140 -2.57 -19.41 -0.70
C THR A 140 -1.49 -18.90 -1.65
N LYS A 141 -1.57 -19.33 -2.92
CA LYS A 141 -0.74 -18.76 -3.99
C LYS A 141 -1.36 -17.48 -4.50
N ALA A 142 -0.57 -16.42 -4.53
CA ALA A 142 -1.02 -15.14 -5.05
C ALA A 142 -0.90 -15.10 -6.57
N SER A 143 -1.93 -14.62 -7.24
CA SER A 143 -1.94 -14.35 -8.68
C SER A 143 -2.39 -12.93 -9.00
N LEU A 144 -2.81 -12.17 -7.99
CA LEU A 144 -3.20 -10.77 -8.10
C LEU A 144 -2.40 -9.90 -7.13
N LEU A 145 -2.10 -8.69 -7.58
CA LEU A 145 -1.71 -7.56 -6.73
C LEU A 145 -2.89 -6.60 -6.68
N LEU A 146 -3.36 -6.31 -5.47
CA LEU A 146 -4.37 -5.30 -5.18
C LEU A 146 -3.71 -4.18 -4.39
N SER A 147 -3.92 -2.93 -4.77
CA SER A 147 -3.54 -1.79 -3.95
C SER A 147 -4.67 -0.80 -3.79
N VAL A 148 -4.72 -0.15 -2.63
CA VAL A 148 -5.63 0.94 -2.29
C VAL A 148 -4.80 2.10 -1.80
N ARG A 149 -5.00 3.27 -2.38
CA ARG A 149 -4.24 4.47 -2.00
C ARG A 149 -5.10 5.70 -1.88
N SER A 150 -4.70 6.61 -0.99
CA SER A 150 -5.21 7.98 -0.97
C SER A 150 -4.76 8.73 -2.23
N LEU A 151 -5.65 9.57 -2.75
CA LEU A 151 -5.34 10.55 -3.78
C LEU A 151 -5.34 11.91 -3.09
N GLY A 152 -4.15 12.48 -2.89
CA GLY A 152 -4.02 13.85 -2.40
C GLY A 152 -4.67 14.87 -3.35
N GLU A 153 -4.95 16.08 -2.85
CA GLU A 153 -5.75 17.12 -3.51
C GLU A 153 -5.20 17.66 -4.84
N ASN A 154 -4.10 17.13 -5.38
CA ASN A 154 -3.51 17.57 -6.65
C ASN A 154 -3.39 16.41 -7.65
N VAL A 155 -4.52 16.03 -8.26
CA VAL A 155 -4.52 15.29 -9.53
C VAL A 155 -4.44 16.30 -10.68
N SER A 156 -3.37 17.11 -10.68
CA SER A 156 -3.04 17.99 -11.81
C SER A 156 -2.31 17.20 -12.91
N ASN A 157 -2.22 17.77 -14.11
CA ASN A 157 -1.55 17.19 -15.28
C ASN A 157 -0.01 17.39 -15.21
N GLY A 158 0.59 17.18 -14.04
CA GLY A 158 2.00 17.42 -13.76
C GLY A 158 2.93 16.26 -14.11
N GLU A 159 4.24 16.58 -14.16
CA GLU A 159 5.31 15.60 -14.37
C GLU A 159 5.33 14.57 -13.23
N ARG A 160 5.55 13.29 -13.60
CA ARG A 160 5.50 12.18 -12.65
C ARG A 160 6.90 11.82 -12.17
N PHE A 161 7.02 11.64 -10.87
CA PHE A 161 8.26 11.28 -10.21
C PHE A 161 8.11 9.96 -9.47
N VAL A 162 9.18 9.17 -9.45
CA VAL A 162 9.34 8.04 -8.55
C VAL A 162 10.06 8.51 -7.30
N VAL A 163 9.50 8.16 -6.15
CA VAL A 163 10.12 8.31 -4.84
C VAL A 163 10.57 6.92 -4.38
N ILE A 164 11.83 6.82 -4.01
CA ILE A 164 12.42 5.61 -3.46
C ILE A 164 12.67 5.82 -1.97
N GLU A 165 12.07 4.98 -1.15
CA GLU A 165 12.27 4.94 0.29
C GLU A 165 12.90 3.62 0.68
N SER A 166 13.86 3.66 1.59
CA SER A 166 14.51 2.47 2.13
C SER A 166 14.80 2.69 3.60
N GLU A 167 14.45 1.71 4.43
CA GLU A 167 14.63 1.77 5.89
C GLU A 167 13.98 3.02 6.52
N GLY A 168 12.82 3.42 5.99
CA GLY A 168 12.06 4.58 6.45
C GLY A 168 12.68 5.94 6.08
N LYS A 169 13.69 5.97 5.22
CA LYS A 169 14.32 7.19 4.72
C LYS A 169 14.07 7.34 3.23
N LYS A 170 13.73 8.55 2.80
CA LYS A 170 13.69 8.91 1.39
C LYS A 170 15.11 8.95 0.83
N ILE A 171 15.40 8.05 -0.09
CA ILE A 171 16.72 7.90 -0.71
C ILE A 171 16.83 8.79 -1.94
N GLU A 172 15.84 8.72 -2.82
CA GLU A 172 15.92 9.33 -4.15
C GLU A 172 14.54 9.80 -4.63
N ARG A 173 14.56 10.81 -5.51
CA ARG A 173 13.38 11.29 -6.25
C ARG A 173 13.77 11.55 -7.69
N LEU A 174 13.24 10.75 -8.61
CA LEU A 174 13.63 10.78 -10.01
C LEU A 174 12.41 10.98 -10.91
N PRO A 175 12.50 11.78 -11.98
CA PRO A 175 11.45 11.81 -12.99
C PRO A 175 11.30 10.42 -13.61
N LEU A 176 10.06 10.01 -13.91
CA LEU A 176 9.82 8.79 -14.68
C LEU A 176 10.25 8.96 -16.14
N THR A 177 10.23 10.19 -16.63
CA THR A 177 10.66 10.63 -17.96
C THR A 177 12.18 10.76 -18.02
N GLY A 178 12.77 10.33 -19.14
CA GLY A 178 14.21 10.41 -19.40
C GLY A 178 14.94 9.07 -19.33
N ASP A 179 16.27 9.17 -19.31
CA ASP A 179 17.18 8.02 -19.38
C ASP A 179 17.03 7.09 -18.18
N VAL A 180 17.30 5.80 -18.42
CA VAL A 180 17.23 4.77 -17.39
C VAL A 180 18.36 4.96 -16.38
N LYS A 181 17.98 5.10 -15.11
CA LYS A 181 18.88 5.09 -13.96
C LYS A 181 18.64 3.83 -13.13
N GLU A 182 19.72 3.30 -12.56
CA GLU A 182 19.69 2.16 -11.65
C GLU A 182 20.17 2.59 -10.27
N ILE A 183 19.36 2.31 -9.25
CA ILE A 183 19.57 2.76 -7.88
C ILE A 183 19.63 1.52 -6.99
N SER A 184 20.79 1.28 -6.38
CA SER A 184 20.97 0.23 -5.39
C SER A 184 20.53 0.74 -4.03
N VAL A 185 19.67 -0.02 -3.35
CA VAL A 185 19.19 0.28 -1.99
C VAL A 185 19.45 -0.87 -1.03
N TYR A 186 19.15 -0.66 0.25
CA TYR A 186 19.39 -1.64 1.31
C TYR A 186 18.78 -3.02 0.98
N GLY A 187 19.46 -4.07 1.45
CA GLY A 187 19.05 -5.46 1.20
C GLY A 187 19.30 -5.94 -0.25
N GLY A 188 20.17 -5.28 -1.00
CA GLY A 188 20.56 -5.73 -2.35
C GLY A 188 19.45 -5.59 -3.40
N ASN A 189 18.51 -4.66 -3.19
CA ASN A 189 17.52 -4.33 -4.21
C ASN A 189 18.13 -3.32 -5.19
N VAL A 190 17.92 -3.53 -6.49
CA VAL A 190 18.28 -2.59 -7.56
C VAL A 190 17.00 -2.13 -8.24
N ILE A 191 16.78 -0.82 -8.23
CA ILE A 191 15.57 -0.18 -8.76
C ILE A 191 15.93 0.50 -10.08
N SER A 192 15.20 0.15 -11.14
CA SER A 192 15.33 0.81 -12.44
C SER A 192 14.24 1.87 -12.58
N VAL A 193 14.61 3.10 -12.95
CA VAL A 193 13.69 4.23 -13.17
C VAL A 193 14.02 4.90 -14.49
N GLY A 194 13.04 5.09 -15.36
CA GLY A 194 13.20 5.77 -16.65
C GLY A 194 12.22 5.22 -17.69
N ASN A 195 12.20 5.79 -18.90
CA ASN A 195 11.29 5.38 -19.97
C ASN A 195 9.80 5.34 -19.55
N GLY A 196 9.39 6.25 -18.68
CA GLY A 196 8.02 6.36 -18.19
C GLY A 196 7.61 5.32 -17.14
N ARG A 197 8.54 4.49 -16.63
CA ARG A 197 8.25 3.44 -15.65
C ARG A 197 9.36 3.25 -14.60
N ALA A 198 9.03 2.59 -13.51
CA ALA A 198 10.00 2.08 -12.54
C ALA A 198 9.68 0.65 -12.10
N PHE A 199 10.68 -0.13 -11.74
CA PHE A 199 10.51 -1.51 -11.27
C PHE A 199 11.74 -1.98 -10.49
N VAL A 200 11.59 -3.07 -9.73
CA VAL A 200 12.73 -3.73 -9.06
C VAL A 200 13.38 -4.70 -10.05
N LYS A 201 14.56 -4.31 -10.56
CA LYS A 201 15.38 -5.10 -11.50
C LYS A 201 16.03 -6.29 -10.81
N GLN A 202 16.52 -6.09 -9.58
CA GLN A 202 17.14 -7.15 -8.77
C GLN A 202 16.66 -7.03 -7.32
N HIS A 203 16.48 -8.17 -6.65
CA HIS A 203 16.12 -8.21 -5.23
C HIS A 203 17.09 -9.11 -4.47
N GLY A 204 17.40 -8.75 -3.23
CA GLY A 204 18.15 -9.63 -2.33
C GLY A 204 17.27 -10.46 -1.40
N CYS A 205 15.96 -10.24 -1.39
CA CYS A 205 15.05 -10.92 -0.46
C CYS A 205 14.67 -12.30 -0.97
N LYS A 206 14.45 -13.25 -0.05
CA LYS A 206 14.12 -14.65 -0.38
C LYS A 206 12.91 -14.81 -1.31
N HIS A 207 11.92 -13.93 -1.16
CA HIS A 207 10.62 -14.08 -1.82
C HIS A 207 10.53 -13.33 -3.15
N GLY A 208 11.33 -12.30 -3.41
CA GLY A 208 11.30 -11.59 -4.71
C GLY A 208 9.97 -10.91 -5.10
N ILE A 209 9.02 -10.80 -4.16
CA ILE A 209 7.70 -10.21 -4.35
C ILE A 209 7.76 -8.87 -5.10
N CYS A 210 8.65 -7.98 -4.67
CA CYS A 210 8.78 -6.64 -5.23
C CYS A 210 9.19 -6.64 -6.71
N SER A 211 9.96 -7.63 -7.16
CA SER A 211 10.31 -7.81 -8.58
C SER A 211 9.13 -8.40 -9.37
N SER A 212 8.39 -9.33 -8.76
CA SER A 212 7.19 -9.92 -9.37
C SER A 212 6.00 -8.96 -9.49
N MET A 213 5.99 -7.85 -8.74
CA MET A 213 4.96 -6.80 -8.83
C MET A 213 4.97 -6.05 -10.17
N GLY A 214 6.01 -6.22 -11.00
CA GLY A 214 6.10 -5.62 -12.33
C GLY A 214 6.57 -4.17 -12.26
N HIS A 215 6.00 -3.31 -13.12
CA HIS A 215 6.42 -1.92 -13.23
C HIS A 215 5.31 -0.95 -12.81
N VAL A 216 5.74 0.19 -12.26
CA VAL A 216 4.92 1.30 -11.82
C VAL A 216 5.13 2.49 -12.74
N SER A 217 4.06 3.17 -13.12
CA SER A 217 4.14 4.31 -14.06
C SER A 217 3.06 5.35 -13.83
N MET A 218 1.91 4.95 -13.28
CA MET A 218 0.81 5.85 -12.97
C MET A 218 0.99 6.42 -11.58
N GLN A 219 0.44 7.62 -11.34
CA GLN A 219 0.41 8.21 -10.00
C GLN A 219 -0.09 7.16 -9.01
N GLY A 220 0.57 7.13 -7.86
CA GLY A 220 0.51 6.19 -6.74
C GLY A 220 0.47 4.71 -7.03
N ASP A 221 0.93 4.29 -8.19
CA ASP A 221 1.47 2.94 -8.29
C ASP A 221 2.58 2.78 -7.23
N VAL A 222 2.62 1.60 -6.58
CA VAL A 222 3.59 1.28 -5.52
C VAL A 222 4.17 -0.11 -5.70
N ILE A 223 5.47 -0.24 -5.46
CA ILE A 223 6.15 -1.51 -5.23
C ILE A 223 6.73 -1.50 -3.82
N ALA A 224 6.51 -2.57 -3.06
CA ALA A 224 7.01 -2.71 -1.71
C ALA A 224 7.84 -3.99 -1.53
N CYS A 225 8.97 -3.87 -0.83
CA CYS A 225 9.78 -4.98 -0.35
C CYS A 225 9.81 -4.93 1.17
N ALA A 226 8.85 -5.60 1.83
CA ALA A 226 8.77 -5.59 3.28
C ALA A 226 10.01 -6.13 4.00
N PRO A 227 10.67 -7.24 3.56
CA PRO A 227 11.86 -7.75 4.24
C PRO A 227 12.99 -6.71 4.34
N HIS A 228 13.12 -5.86 3.32
CA HIS A 228 14.16 -4.84 3.24
C HIS A 228 13.64 -3.42 3.48
N GLN A 229 12.38 -3.29 3.92
CA GLN A 229 11.72 -2.01 4.20
C GLN A 229 11.88 -0.99 3.06
N THR A 230 11.80 -1.47 1.81
CA THR A 230 11.91 -0.63 0.61
C THR A 230 10.54 -0.35 0.03
N MET A 231 10.27 0.89 -0.33
CA MET A 231 9.07 1.29 -1.07
C MET A 231 9.44 2.15 -2.28
N ILE A 232 8.76 1.91 -3.39
CA ILE A 232 8.83 2.72 -4.61
C ILE A 232 7.43 3.23 -4.84
N SER A 233 7.24 4.55 -4.91
CA SER A 233 5.93 5.16 -5.17
C SER A 233 6.03 6.18 -6.28
N VAL A 234 4.97 6.28 -7.10
CA VAL A 234 4.87 7.32 -8.13
C VAL A 234 4.05 8.49 -7.59
N VAL A 235 4.59 9.71 -7.65
CA VAL A 235 3.91 10.93 -7.22
C VAL A 235 3.82 11.93 -8.38
N LYS A 236 2.86 12.85 -8.33
CA LYS A 236 2.82 14.02 -9.23
C LYS A 236 3.22 15.28 -8.46
N VAL A 237 3.71 16.27 -9.18
CA VAL A 237 3.84 17.67 -8.71
C VAL A 237 2.60 18.44 -9.08
#